data_AF-A0A6G1J1X2-F1
#
_entry.id   AF-A0A6G1J1X2-F1
#
_cell.length_a   1.000
_cell.length_b   1.000
_cell.length_c   1.000
_cell.angle_alpha   90.00
_cell.angle_beta   90.00
_cell.angle_gamma   90.00
#
_symmetry.space_group_name_H-M   'P 1'
#
loop_
_entity.id
_entity.type
_entity.pdbx_description
1 polymer ?
#
loop_
_entity_poly.entity_id
_entity_poly.type
_entity_poly.pdbx_seq_one_letter_code
_entity_poly.pdbx_strand_id
1 'polypeptide(L)'
;MLSQFSVNERLSWIEHRQTKLEEDKAYSLQGIFGVYISPIYGEGMAKAFKRLMNEIDKRDKCIQDLHLTDPRDDKKRLEETKGGLLEGSYRWVLNNASFQQWHEDSQSRLLWIKGDPSKGKTMLLCSVIKELKKSTAGLLSFFFCLKHRLAD
;
A
#
# COMPACT_ATOMS: atom_id res chain seq x y z
N MET A 1 2.29 7.00 -4.12
CA MET A 1 3.32 7.45 -5.09
C MET A 1 4.66 7.77 -4.40
N LEU A 2 4.70 8.28 -3.15
CA LEU A 2 5.97 8.51 -2.42
C LEU A 2 6.40 7.36 -1.47
N SER A 3 5.51 6.42 -1.16
CA SER A 3 5.76 5.31 -0.23
C SER A 3 6.73 4.23 -0.75
N GLN A 4 7.05 4.26 -2.05
CA GLN A 4 7.98 3.32 -2.68
C GLN A 4 9.45 3.64 -2.40
N PHE A 5 9.74 4.84 -1.90
CA PHE A 5 11.09 5.31 -1.61
C PHE A 5 11.39 5.21 -0.11
N SER A 6 12.63 4.83 0.22
CA SER A 6 13.04 4.70 1.62
C SER A 6 13.02 6.05 2.35
N VAL A 7 13.01 6.04 3.69
CA VAL A 7 13.13 7.28 4.48
C VAL A 7 14.42 8.02 4.13
N ASN A 8 15.55 7.32 4.06
CA ASN A 8 16.85 7.92 3.75
C ASN A 8 16.88 8.52 2.33
N GLU A 9 16.25 7.86 1.36
CA GLU A 9 16.15 8.37 0.00
C GLU A 9 15.29 9.63 -0.06
N ARG A 10 14.17 9.67 0.65
CA ARG A 10 13.34 10.88 0.75
C ARG A 10 14.05 12.02 1.49
N LEU A 11 14.88 11.70 2.47
CA LEU A 11 15.73 12.68 3.16
C LEU A 11 16.84 13.24 2.26
N SER A 12 17.43 12.42 1.37
CA SER A 12 18.50 12.89 0.49
C SER A 12 18.04 13.95 -0.53
N TRP A 13 16.74 14.02 -0.82
CA TRP A 13 16.16 15.00 -1.75
C TRP A 13 16.33 16.48 -1.32
N ILE A 14 16.79 16.74 -0.10
CA ILE A 14 17.12 18.10 0.36
C ILE A 14 18.62 18.41 0.39
N GLU A 15 19.50 17.46 0.07
CA GLU A 15 20.96 17.65 0.16
C GLU A 15 21.45 18.87 -0.62
N HIS A 16 20.89 19.08 -1.83
CA HIS A 16 21.26 20.19 -2.69
C HIS A 16 20.30 21.39 -2.61
N ARG A 17 19.31 21.35 -1.73
CA ARG A 17 18.33 22.43 -1.61
C ARG A 17 18.98 23.66 -0.97
N GLN A 18 18.87 24.80 -1.62
CA GLN A 18 19.19 26.11 -1.05
C GLN A 18 17.92 26.75 -0.51
N THR A 19 17.99 27.23 0.72
CA THR A 19 16.87 27.91 1.39
C THR A 19 17.35 29.23 1.97
N LYS A 20 16.43 30.18 2.14
CA LYS A 20 16.74 31.49 2.71
C LYS A 20 17.03 31.39 4.20
N LEU A 21 16.28 30.55 4.91
CA LEU A 21 16.49 30.21 6.30
C LEU A 21 16.90 28.75 6.41
N GLU A 22 17.76 28.40 7.36
CA GLU A 22 18.30 27.05 7.47
C GLU A 22 17.23 26.02 7.89
N GLU A 23 16.26 26.44 8.71
CA GLU A 23 15.12 25.64 9.15
C GLU A 23 14.14 25.29 8.01
N ASP A 24 14.10 26.07 6.93
CA ASP A 24 13.24 25.81 5.77
C ASP A 24 13.59 24.49 5.08
N LYS A 25 14.82 23.99 5.24
CA LYS A 25 15.18 22.64 4.77
C LYS A 25 14.31 21.58 5.43
N ALA A 26 14.12 21.67 6.75
CA ALA A 26 13.25 20.76 7.49
C ALA A 26 11.77 20.96 7.12
N TYR A 27 11.28 22.20 7.03
CA TYR A 27 9.89 22.45 6.66
C TYR A 27 9.54 21.96 5.25
N SER A 28 10.49 22.01 4.32
CA SER A 28 10.27 21.51 2.96
C SER A 28 10.03 20.00 2.89
N LEU A 29 10.45 19.24 3.91
CA LEU A 29 10.28 17.78 3.98
C LEU A 29 8.90 17.36 4.49
N GLN A 30 8.17 18.23 5.19
CA GLN A 30 6.94 17.84 5.88
C GLN A 30 5.89 17.24 4.92
N GLY A 31 5.76 17.81 3.71
CA GLY A 31 4.86 17.31 2.67
C GLY A 31 5.32 15.97 2.06
N ILE A 32 6.63 15.72 1.98
CA ILE A 32 7.19 14.46 1.48
C ILE A 32 6.92 13.31 2.47
N PHE A 33 6.95 13.61 3.76
CA PHE A 33 6.70 12.65 4.82
C PHE A 33 5.23 12.59 5.27
N GLY A 34 4.38 13.47 4.74
CA GLY A 34 2.96 13.52 5.10
C GLY A 34 2.75 13.86 6.58
N VAL A 35 3.62 14.69 7.14
CA VAL A 35 3.53 15.21 8.50
C VAL A 35 3.37 16.72 8.47
N TYR A 36 2.93 17.30 9.58
CA TYR A 36 2.77 18.74 9.72
C TYR A 36 3.53 19.23 10.95
N ILE A 37 4.38 20.24 10.77
CA ILE A 37 5.01 20.98 11.86
C ILE A 37 4.82 22.48 11.63
N SER A 38 4.40 23.21 12.67
CA SER A 38 4.29 24.66 12.58
C SER A 38 5.69 25.29 12.44
N PRO A 39 5.91 26.17 11.44
CA PRO A 39 7.18 26.88 11.29
C PRO A 39 7.46 27.78 12.50
N ILE A 40 8.65 27.65 13.08
CA ILE A 40 9.19 28.57 14.09
C ILE A 40 10.47 29.16 13.53
N TYR A 41 10.40 30.39 13.02
CA TYR A 41 11.56 31.05 12.44
C TYR A 41 12.55 31.48 13.53
N GLY A 42 13.83 31.26 13.28
CA GLY A 42 14.89 31.46 14.26
C GLY A 42 15.11 30.29 15.22
N GLU A 43 14.39 29.16 15.08
CA GLU A 43 14.67 27.96 15.89
C GLU A 43 15.95 27.23 15.45
N GLY A 44 16.38 27.47 14.22
CA GLY A 44 17.54 26.87 13.59
C GLY A 44 17.29 25.45 13.06
N MET A 45 18.14 25.01 12.14
CA MET A 45 17.95 23.78 11.38
C MET A 45 17.85 22.54 12.28
N ALA A 46 18.73 22.41 13.26
CA ALA A 46 18.80 21.22 14.11
C ALA A 46 17.51 21.01 14.93
N LYS A 47 16.91 22.09 15.45
CA LYS A 47 15.66 22.02 16.22
C LYS A 47 14.47 21.72 15.32
N ALA A 48 14.37 22.42 14.19
CA ALA A 48 13.33 22.17 13.20
C ALA A 48 13.37 20.71 12.69
N PHE A 49 14.56 20.18 12.40
CA PHE A 49 14.75 18.80 11.95
C PHE A 49 14.40 17.77 13.04
N LYS A 50 14.77 18.04 14.31
CA LYS A 50 14.37 17.19 15.44
C LYS A 50 12.84 17.12 15.57
N ARG A 51 12.14 18.24 15.44
CA ARG A 51 10.67 18.29 15.47
C ARG A 51 10.05 17.50 14.33
N LEU A 52 10.58 17.68 13.11
CA LEU A 52 10.16 16.91 11.94
C LEU A 52 10.28 15.40 12.19
N MET A 53 11.46 14.94 12.63
CA MET A 53 11.70 13.51 12.88
C MET A 53 10.78 12.93 13.96
N ASN A 54 10.46 13.71 15.01
CA ASN A 54 9.52 13.29 16.03
C ASN A 54 8.10 13.07 15.46
N GLU A 55 7.63 13.94 14.57
CA GLU A 55 6.31 13.77 13.94
C GLU A 55 6.29 12.61 12.93
N ILE A 56 7.40 12.36 12.24
CA ILE A 56 7.56 11.17 11.38
C ILE A 56 7.46 9.90 12.22
N ASP A 57 8.20 9.81 13.33
CA ASP A 57 8.17 8.67 14.24
C ASP A 57 6.78 8.42 14.85
N LYS A 58 6.09 9.48 15.29
CA LYS A 58 4.71 9.38 15.79
C LYS A 58 3.75 8.85 14.72
N ARG A 59 3.84 9.38 13.50
CA ARG A 59 3.02 8.92 12.36
C ARG A 59 3.28 7.45 12.06
N ASP A 60 4.54 7.06 11.98
CA ASP A 60 4.92 5.69 11.62
C ASP A 60 4.50 4.69 12.71
N LYS A 61 4.63 5.04 14.00
CA LYS A 61 4.07 4.25 15.12
C LYS A 61 2.56 4.10 15.03
N CYS A 62 1.84 5.20 14.78
CA CYS A 62 0.38 5.15 14.60
C CYS A 62 -0.01 4.23 13.42
N ILE A 63 0.72 4.29 12.30
CA ILE A 63 0.47 3.40 11.15
C ILE A 63 0.75 1.93 11.51
N GLN A 64 1.80 1.67 12.27
CA GLN A 64 2.12 0.32 12.77
C GLN A 64 1.02 -0.22 13.68
N ASP A 65 0.54 0.58 14.62
CA ASP A 65 -0.55 0.22 15.55
C ASP A 65 -1.87 -0.03 14.82
N LEU A 66 -2.14 0.71 13.73
CA LEU A 66 -3.31 0.51 12.89
C LEU A 66 -3.23 -0.76 12.03
N HIS A 67 -2.10 -1.48 12.04
CA HIS A 67 -1.83 -2.62 11.17
C HIS A 67 -2.18 -2.35 9.70
N LEU A 68 -1.96 -1.10 9.26
CA LEU A 68 -2.22 -0.70 7.88
C LEU A 68 -1.18 -1.36 6.98
N THR A 69 -1.56 -2.46 6.37
CA THR A 69 -0.76 -3.14 5.36
C THR A 69 -1.02 -2.55 3.98
N ASP A 70 0.00 -2.52 3.13
CA ASP A 70 -0.23 -2.29 1.70
C ASP A 70 -0.87 -3.56 1.12
N PRO A 71 -2.06 -3.48 0.50
CA PRO A 71 -2.71 -4.65 -0.10
C PRO A 71 -1.86 -5.36 -1.16
N ARG A 72 -0.91 -4.64 -1.79
CA ARG A 72 0.05 -5.22 -2.74
C ARG A 72 1.06 -6.11 -2.04
N ASP A 73 1.54 -5.69 -0.88
CA ASP A 73 2.49 -6.47 -0.07
C ASP A 73 1.79 -7.67 0.56
N ASP A 74 0.54 -7.51 1.00
CA ASP A 74 -0.28 -8.62 1.48
C ASP A 74 -0.54 -9.65 0.38
N LYS A 75 -0.87 -9.19 -0.84
CA LYS A 75 -1.03 -10.06 -2.01
C LYS A 75 0.25 -10.84 -2.29
N LYS A 76 1.39 -10.14 -2.33
CA LYS A 76 2.70 -10.76 -2.58
C LYS A 76 3.05 -11.80 -1.51
N ARG A 77 2.89 -11.44 -0.23
CA ARG A 77 3.11 -12.34 0.92
C ARG A 77 2.22 -13.58 0.84
N LEU A 78 0.95 -13.41 0.46
CA LEU A 78 0.01 -14.52 0.27
C LEU A 78 0.41 -15.45 -0.87
N GLU A 79 0.86 -14.89 -1.98
CA GLU A 79 1.35 -15.67 -3.12
C GLU A 79 2.60 -16.48 -2.73
N GLU A 80 3.57 -15.85 -2.08
CA GLU A 80 4.82 -16.49 -1.63
C GLU A 80 4.57 -17.58 -0.59
N THR A 81 3.77 -17.30 0.44
CA THR A 81 3.44 -18.27 1.51
C THR A 81 2.71 -19.50 0.97
N LYS A 82 2.00 -19.38 -0.16
CA LYS A 82 1.23 -20.47 -0.78
C LYS A 82 1.98 -21.18 -1.91
N GLY A 83 3.30 -20.96 -2.03
CA GLY A 83 4.13 -21.63 -3.04
C GLY A 83 4.06 -20.99 -4.42
N GLY A 84 3.63 -19.73 -4.51
CA GLY A 84 3.50 -19.00 -5.76
C GLY A 84 2.17 -19.24 -6.48
N LEU A 85 1.93 -18.42 -7.50
CA LEU A 85 0.71 -18.48 -8.30
C LEU A 85 0.91 -19.41 -9.50
N LEU A 86 0.28 -20.60 -9.47
CA LEU A 86 0.30 -21.54 -10.59
C LEU A 86 -0.57 -21.02 -11.75
N GLU A 87 0.05 -20.39 -12.75
CA GLU A 87 -0.63 -19.59 -13.78
C GLU A 87 -1.70 -20.34 -14.60
N GLY A 88 -1.66 -21.67 -14.65
CA GLY A 88 -2.69 -22.50 -15.28
C GLY A 88 -3.91 -22.81 -14.40
N SER A 89 -3.77 -22.79 -13.07
CA SER A 89 -4.75 -23.35 -12.13
C SER A 89 -6.06 -22.57 -12.01
N TYR A 90 -6.07 -21.32 -12.46
CA TYR A 90 -7.21 -20.40 -12.35
C TYR A 90 -7.70 -19.87 -13.69
N ARG A 91 -7.03 -20.15 -14.82
CA ARG A 91 -7.46 -19.64 -16.15
C ARG A 91 -8.88 -20.06 -16.50
N TRP A 92 -9.29 -21.25 -16.05
CA TRP A 92 -10.64 -21.76 -16.27
C TRP A 92 -11.73 -20.82 -15.72
N VAL A 93 -11.43 -20.03 -14.67
CA VAL A 93 -12.41 -19.10 -14.09
C VAL A 93 -12.75 -17.95 -15.02
N LEU A 94 -11.77 -17.50 -15.84
CA LEU A 94 -11.97 -16.40 -16.78
C LEU A 94 -12.90 -16.82 -17.94
N ASN A 95 -12.96 -18.12 -18.22
CA ASN A 95 -13.85 -18.72 -19.20
C ASN A 95 -15.15 -19.24 -18.57
N ASN A 96 -15.36 -19.04 -17.27
CA ASN A 96 -16.57 -19.49 -16.60
C ASN A 96 -17.74 -18.54 -16.95
N ALA A 97 -18.86 -19.09 -17.39
CA ALA A 97 -20.03 -18.31 -17.80
C ALA A 97 -20.54 -17.37 -16.69
N SER A 98 -20.55 -17.82 -15.42
CA SER A 98 -20.96 -16.97 -14.30
C SER A 98 -20.00 -15.80 -14.07
N PHE A 99 -18.70 -16.00 -14.29
CA PHE A 99 -17.71 -14.93 -14.16
C PHE A 99 -17.84 -13.90 -15.30
N GLN A 100 -18.00 -14.36 -16.54
CA GLN A 100 -18.17 -13.47 -17.70
C GLN A 100 -19.44 -12.64 -17.58
N GLN A 101 -20.55 -13.28 -17.20
CA GLN A 101 -21.81 -12.58 -16.94
C GLN A 101 -21.64 -11.50 -15.85
N TRP A 102 -21.00 -11.83 -14.74
CA TRP A 102 -20.73 -10.85 -13.67
C TRP A 102 -19.84 -9.69 -14.15
N HIS A 103 -18.83 -9.98 -14.97
CA HIS A 103 -17.85 -8.99 -15.44
C HIS A 103 -18.42 -8.04 -16.49
N GLU A 104 -19.30 -8.54 -17.37
CA GLU A 104 -19.87 -7.76 -18.49
C GLU A 104 -21.16 -7.02 -18.09
N ASP A 105 -21.89 -7.50 -17.08
CA ASP A 105 -23.11 -6.87 -16.63
C ASP A 105 -22.85 -5.65 -15.73
N SER A 106 -23.16 -4.46 -16.24
CA SER A 106 -23.08 -3.19 -15.49
C SER A 106 -23.89 -3.14 -14.19
N GLN A 107 -24.91 -4.00 -14.02
CA GLN A 107 -25.72 -4.07 -12.80
C GLN A 107 -25.13 -5.03 -11.74
N SER A 108 -24.16 -5.87 -12.13
CA SER A 108 -23.54 -6.85 -11.26
C SER A 108 -22.47 -6.22 -10.37
N ARG A 109 -22.75 -6.14 -9.06
CA ARG A 109 -21.86 -5.46 -8.08
C ARG A 109 -21.08 -6.41 -7.17
N LEU A 110 -21.41 -7.70 -7.16
CA LEU A 110 -20.87 -8.65 -6.20
C LEU A 110 -20.54 -9.98 -6.87
N LEU A 111 -19.27 -10.41 -6.74
CA LEU A 111 -18.83 -11.75 -7.08
C LEU A 111 -18.50 -12.50 -5.79
N TRP A 112 -19.19 -13.62 -5.55
CA TRP A 112 -18.96 -14.45 -4.37
C TRP A 112 -18.27 -15.77 -4.76
N ILE A 113 -17.04 -15.98 -4.28
CA ILE A 113 -16.29 -17.22 -4.52
C ILE A 113 -16.34 -18.10 -3.27
N LYS A 114 -17.07 -19.23 -3.34
CA LYS A 114 -17.21 -20.20 -2.24
C LYS A 114 -16.43 -21.49 -2.52
N GLY A 115 -15.97 -22.14 -1.46
CA GLY A 115 -15.55 -23.54 -1.47
C GLY A 115 -14.87 -23.93 -0.17
N ASP A 116 -14.32 -25.14 -0.09
CA ASP A 116 -13.71 -25.65 1.14
C ASP A 116 -12.38 -24.96 1.50
N PRO A 117 -11.99 -24.94 2.79
CA PRO A 117 -10.67 -24.51 3.20
C PRO A 117 -9.56 -25.16 2.34
N SER A 118 -8.47 -24.43 2.11
CA SER A 118 -7.29 -24.89 1.36
C SER A 118 -7.50 -25.20 -0.14
N LYS A 119 -8.67 -24.94 -0.73
CA LYS A 119 -8.92 -25.12 -2.19
C LYS A 119 -8.45 -23.95 -3.08
N GLY A 120 -7.46 -23.18 -2.65
CA GLY A 120 -6.86 -22.14 -3.51
C GLY A 120 -7.67 -20.86 -3.77
N LYS A 121 -8.77 -20.61 -3.04
CA LYS A 121 -9.62 -19.39 -3.19
C LYS A 121 -8.85 -18.08 -3.21
N THR A 122 -7.89 -17.91 -2.30
CA THR A 122 -7.06 -16.70 -2.26
C THR A 122 -6.26 -16.52 -3.56
N MET A 123 -5.71 -17.60 -4.11
CA MET A 123 -4.93 -17.57 -5.34
C MET A 123 -5.82 -17.28 -6.56
N LEU A 124 -7.06 -17.78 -6.53
CA LEU A 124 -8.08 -17.44 -7.49
C LEU A 124 -8.38 -15.94 -7.46
N LEU A 125 -8.57 -15.35 -6.27
CA LEU A 125 -8.80 -13.91 -6.11
C LEU A 125 -7.61 -13.08 -6.59
N CYS A 126 -6.37 -13.48 -6.26
CA CYS A 126 -5.16 -12.84 -6.77
C CYS A 126 -5.12 -12.75 -8.30
N SER A 127 -5.64 -13.78 -8.96
CA SER A 127 -5.70 -13.88 -10.41
C SER A 127 -6.80 -13.01 -11.00
N VAL A 128 -7.98 -12.99 -10.39
CA VAL A 128 -9.05 -12.06 -10.76
C VAL A 128 -8.57 -10.62 -10.63
N ILE A 129 -7.89 -10.27 -9.54
CA ILE A 129 -7.29 -8.93 -9.36
C ILE A 129 -6.24 -8.65 -10.45
N LYS A 130 -5.41 -9.64 -10.82
CA LYS A 130 -4.41 -9.49 -11.90
C LYS A 130 -5.09 -9.19 -13.23
N GLU A 131 -6.21 -9.85 -13.53
CA GLU A 131 -6.94 -9.68 -14.78
C GLU A 131 -7.72 -8.37 -14.82
N LEU A 132 -8.43 -8.02 -13.74
CA LEU A 132 -9.14 -6.75 -13.63
C LEU A 132 -8.20 -5.55 -13.77
N LYS A 133 -6.95 -5.65 -13.27
CA LYS A 133 -5.92 -4.61 -13.49
C LYS A 133 -5.54 -4.41 -14.96
N LYS A 134 -5.66 -5.44 -15.81
CA LYS A 134 -5.36 -5.31 -17.25
C LYS A 134 -6.52 -4.66 -18.01
N SER A 135 -7.75 -5.03 -17.64
CA SER A 135 -8.96 -4.65 -18.39
C SER A 135 -9.60 -3.36 -17.91
N THR A 136 -9.28 -2.89 -16.70
CA THR A 136 -9.91 -1.69 -16.11
C THR A 136 -9.00 -0.48 -16.30
N ALA A 137 -9.49 0.54 -17.02
CA ALA A 137 -8.82 1.84 -17.14
C ALA A 137 -8.93 2.72 -15.86
N GLY A 138 -9.68 2.26 -14.85
CA GLY A 138 -9.93 2.95 -13.58
C GLY A 138 -9.10 2.46 -12.39
N LEU A 139 -9.34 3.09 -11.23
CA LEU A 139 -8.73 2.72 -9.95
C LEU A 139 -9.36 1.43 -9.39
N LEU A 140 -8.56 0.36 -9.30
CA LEU A 140 -8.96 -0.89 -8.64
C LEU A 140 -8.46 -0.93 -7.19
N SER A 141 -9.40 -1.00 -6.25
CA SER A 141 -9.12 -1.18 -4.82
C SER A 141 -9.39 -2.63 -4.40
N PHE A 142 -8.50 -3.21 -3.61
CA PHE A 142 -8.66 -4.54 -3.03
C PHE A 142 -7.94 -4.59 -1.67
N PHE A 143 -8.41 -5.47 -0.78
CA PHE A 143 -7.78 -5.75 0.49
C PHE A 143 -7.94 -7.24 0.83
N PHE A 144 -7.03 -7.78 1.63
CA PHE A 144 -7.12 -9.15 2.12
C PHE A 144 -7.33 -9.11 3.64
N CYS A 145 -8.40 -9.71 4.14
CA CYS A 145 -8.52 -9.96 5.58
C CYS A 145 -7.58 -11.11 5.97
N LEU A 146 -6.34 -10.77 6.27
CA LEU A 146 -5.39 -11.70 6.85
C LEU A 146 -5.67 -11.79 8.35
N LYS A 147 -5.89 -13.01 8.83
CA LYS A 147 -5.77 -13.28 10.27
C LYS A 147 -4.28 -13.21 10.59
N HIS A 148 -3.80 -12.03 11.00
CA HIS A 148 -2.49 -11.96 11.63
C HIS A 148 -2.55 -12.89 12.85
N ARG A 149 -1.72 -13.94 12.86
CA ARG A 149 -1.40 -14.58 14.13
C ARG A 149 -0.72 -13.48 14.94
N LEU A 150 -1.36 -13.05 16.01
CA LEU A 150 -0.63 -12.46 17.12
C LEU A 150 0.45 -13.50 17.45
N ALA A 151 1.71 -13.13 17.29
CA ALA A 151 2.79 -13.89 17.87
C ALA A 151 2.66 -13.69 19.38
N ASP A 152 2.29 -14.78 20.05
CA ASP A 152 2.23 -15.06 21.48
C ASP A 152 1.69 -13.97 22.44
#